data_AF-A0A7C4DAG7-F1
#
_entry.id   AF-A0A7C4DAG7-F1
#
_cell.length_a   1.000
_cell.length_b   1.000
_cell.length_c   1.000
_cell.angle_alpha   90.00
_cell.angle_beta   90.00
_cell.angle_gamma   90.00
#
_symmetry.space_group_name_H-M   'P 1'
#
loop_
_entity.id
_entity.type
_entity.pdbx_description
1 polymer ?
#
loop_
_entity_poly.entity_id
_entity_poly.type
_entity_poly.pdbx_seq_one_letter_code
_entity_poly.pdbx_strand_id
1 'polypeptide(L)'
;MKLDIDGLQKEVEIVKENLAKTEKALEAAKEAVATKDEELTRVLKEKNKLEEELNSIREQLSRISKMYREITKEKEEIEDVRQLLSIYITLLEDVFGGQPHAKILYLLHGAKNIMKRKEITEAAGFQPAVILKSIHDLVNAKLVDYDLESEEVRLIRRIY
;
A
#
# COMPACT_ATOMS: atom_id res chain seq x y z
N MET A 1 -60.78 -26.52 -50.05
CA MET A 1 -59.47 -26.39 -49.35
C MET A 1 -59.39 -27.49 -48.30
N LYS A 2 -58.72 -28.61 -48.60
CA LYS A 2 -58.28 -29.53 -47.54
C LYS A 2 -57.16 -28.78 -46.83
N LEU A 3 -57.42 -28.34 -45.60
CA LEU A 3 -56.41 -27.71 -44.76
C LEU A 3 -55.24 -28.69 -44.59
N ASP A 4 -54.03 -28.21 -44.84
CA ASP A 4 -52.77 -28.90 -44.66
C ASP A 4 -52.45 -29.05 -43.16
N ILE A 5 -53.28 -29.83 -42.48
CA ILE A 5 -53.28 -30.01 -41.02
C ILE A 5 -51.98 -30.69 -40.57
N ASP A 6 -51.47 -31.65 -41.36
CA ASP A 6 -50.24 -32.38 -41.06
C ASP A 6 -49.01 -31.46 -41.15
N GLY A 7 -48.97 -30.54 -42.13
CA GLY A 7 -47.93 -29.52 -42.24
C GLY A 7 -47.93 -28.58 -41.04
N LEU A 8 -49.10 -28.09 -40.64
CA LEU A 8 -49.28 -27.22 -39.47
C LEU A 8 -48.90 -27.92 -38.15
N GLN A 9 -49.23 -29.21 -37.99
CA GLN A 9 -48.83 -29.98 -36.81
C GLN A 9 -47.31 -30.11 -36.69
N LYS A 10 -46.62 -30.33 -37.82
CA LYS A 10 -45.16 -30.42 -37.84
C LYS A 10 -44.49 -29.08 -37.51
N GLU A 11 -45.04 -27.97 -38.00
CA GLU A 11 -44.55 -26.63 -37.65
C GLU A 11 -44.75 -26.31 -36.16
N VAL A 12 -45.91 -26.64 -35.59
CA VAL A 12 -46.17 -26.47 -34.16
C VAL A 12 -45.16 -27.23 -33.30
N GLU A 13 -44.81 -28.46 -33.69
CA GLU A 13 -43.86 -29.27 -32.92
C GLU A 13 -42.43 -28.71 -33.01
N ILE A 14 -42.00 -28.24 -34.20
CA ILE A 14 -40.72 -27.55 -34.37
C ILE A 14 -40.68 -26.26 -33.53
N VAL A 15 -41.76 -25.50 -33.50
CA VAL A 15 -41.85 -24.26 -32.71
C VAL A 15 -41.76 -24.57 -31.20
N LYS A 16 -42.42 -25.63 -30.72
CA LYS A 16 -42.31 -26.06 -29.30
C LYS A 16 -40.90 -26.48 -28.94
N GLU A 17 -40.23 -27.27 -29.79
CA GLU A 17 -38.84 -27.67 -29.54
C GLU A 17 -37.91 -26.46 -29.50
N ASN A 18 -38.09 -25.50 -30.41
CA ASN A 18 -37.31 -24.27 -30.43
C ASN A 18 -37.61 -23.38 -29.21
N LEU A 19 -38.87 -23.31 -28.76
CA LEU A 19 -39.25 -22.60 -27.55
C LEU A 19 -38.56 -23.19 -26.33
N ALA A 20 -38.64 -24.51 -26.14
CA ALA A 20 -37.98 -25.19 -25.02
C ALA A 20 -36.45 -25.00 -25.02
N LYS A 21 -35.82 -25.04 -26.20
CA LYS A 21 -34.38 -24.73 -26.35
C LYS A 21 -34.07 -23.28 -25.96
N THR A 22 -34.91 -22.34 -26.38
CA THR A 22 -34.76 -20.91 -26.09
C THR A 22 -34.94 -20.62 -24.60
N GLU A 23 -35.94 -21.23 -23.95
CA GLU A 23 -36.16 -21.12 -22.51
C GLU A 23 -34.98 -21.65 -21.70
N LYS A 24 -34.43 -22.81 -22.09
CA LYS A 24 -33.23 -23.35 -21.44
C LYS A 24 -32.00 -22.46 -21.61
N ALA A 25 -31.81 -21.89 -22.81
CA ALA A 25 -30.73 -20.95 -23.07
C ALA A 25 -30.90 -19.65 -22.28
N LEU A 26 -32.13 -19.15 -22.15
CA LEU A 26 -32.46 -17.98 -21.36
C LEU A 26 -32.15 -18.20 -19.88
N GLU A 27 -32.48 -19.36 -19.32
CA GLU A 27 -32.22 -19.66 -17.92
C GLU A 27 -30.71 -19.77 -17.63
N ALA A 28 -29.97 -20.47 -18.49
CA ALA A 28 -28.51 -20.52 -18.41
C ALA A 28 -27.86 -19.13 -18.53
N ALA A 29 -28.41 -18.26 -19.37
CA ALA A 29 -27.93 -16.88 -19.51
C ALA A 29 -28.20 -16.05 -18.24
N LYS A 30 -29.36 -16.21 -17.58
CA LYS A 30 -29.66 -15.53 -16.31
C LYS A 30 -28.70 -15.96 -15.19
N GLU A 31 -28.44 -17.26 -15.06
CA GLU A 31 -27.50 -17.78 -14.06
C GLU A 31 -26.07 -17.25 -14.30
N ALA A 32 -25.64 -17.20 -15.57
CA ALA A 32 -24.35 -16.64 -15.94
C ALA A 32 -24.25 -15.14 -15.61
N VAL A 33 -25.31 -14.36 -15.88
CA VAL A 33 -25.37 -12.93 -15.55
C VAL A 33 -25.32 -12.72 -14.04
N ALA A 34 -26.12 -13.46 -13.26
CA ALA A 34 -26.10 -13.36 -11.80
C ALA A 34 -24.71 -13.63 -11.21
N THR A 35 -24.03 -14.67 -11.71
CA THR A 35 -22.66 -14.99 -11.28
C THR A 35 -21.69 -13.84 -11.61
N LYS A 36 -21.82 -13.23 -12.79
CA LYS A 36 -20.99 -12.11 -13.22
C LYS A 36 -21.25 -10.84 -12.41
N ASP A 37 -22.48 -10.59 -12.01
CA ASP A 37 -22.84 -9.45 -11.16
C ASP A 37 -22.25 -9.58 -9.75
N GLU A 38 -22.21 -10.80 -9.19
CA GLU A 38 -21.54 -11.07 -7.93
C GLU A 38 -20.02 -10.85 -8.02
N GLU A 39 -19.39 -11.36 -9.08
CA GLU A 39 -17.97 -11.14 -9.35
C GLU A 39 -17.64 -9.65 -9.51
N LEU A 40 -18.46 -8.92 -10.26
CA LEU A 40 -18.30 -7.48 -10.48
C LEU A 40 -18.42 -6.71 -9.16
N THR A 41 -19.41 -7.06 -8.33
CA THR A 41 -19.60 -6.45 -7.01
C THR A 41 -18.37 -6.67 -6.12
N ARG A 42 -17.78 -7.87 -6.15
CA ARG A 42 -16.56 -8.18 -5.39
C ARG A 42 -15.37 -7.34 -5.88
N VAL A 43 -15.15 -7.30 -7.18
CA VAL A 43 -14.04 -6.54 -7.80
C VAL A 43 -14.18 -5.04 -7.52
N LEU A 44 -15.38 -4.49 -7.57
CA LEU A 44 -15.62 -3.08 -7.25
C LEU A 44 -15.31 -2.75 -5.78
N LYS A 45 -15.65 -3.64 -4.84
CA LYS A 45 -15.29 -3.47 -3.43
C LYS A 45 -13.77 -3.48 -3.22
N GLU A 46 -13.08 -4.40 -3.87
CA GLU A 46 -11.62 -4.51 -3.79
C GLU A 46 -10.94 -3.28 -4.40
N LYS A 47 -11.41 -2.83 -5.56
CA LYS A 47 -10.94 -1.59 -6.20
C LYS A 47 -11.09 -0.39 -5.25
N ASN A 48 -12.26 -0.20 -4.66
CA ASN A 48 -12.50 0.93 -3.76
C ASN A 48 -11.57 0.90 -2.54
N LYS A 49 -11.35 -0.28 -1.95
CA LYS A 49 -10.40 -0.46 -0.85
C LYS A 49 -8.98 -0.08 -1.25
N LEU A 50 -8.53 -0.50 -2.44
CA LEU A 50 -7.20 -0.13 -2.96
C LEU A 50 -7.08 1.37 -3.23
N GLU A 51 -8.14 2.03 -3.70
CA GLU A 51 -8.17 3.49 -3.88
C GLU A 51 -8.06 4.23 -2.54
N GLU A 52 -8.71 3.74 -1.48
CA GLU A 52 -8.59 4.29 -0.12
C GLU A 52 -7.16 4.13 0.43
N GLU A 53 -6.57 2.94 0.29
CA GLU A 53 -5.19 2.67 0.70
C GLU A 53 -4.21 3.58 -0.06
N LEU A 54 -4.38 3.74 -1.37
CA LEU A 54 -3.54 4.61 -2.20
C LEU A 54 -3.64 6.08 -1.75
N ASN A 55 -4.85 6.56 -1.44
CA ASN A 55 -5.03 7.93 -0.96
C ASN A 55 -4.38 8.14 0.40
N SER A 56 -4.47 7.16 1.31
CA SER A 56 -3.77 7.20 2.60
C SER A 56 -2.25 7.31 2.42
N ILE A 57 -1.67 6.50 1.52
CA ILE A 57 -0.24 6.52 1.20
C ILE A 57 0.16 7.90 0.64
N ARG A 58 -0.64 8.49 -0.24
CA ARG A 58 -0.40 9.83 -0.80
C ARG A 58 -0.42 10.91 0.27
N GLU A 59 -1.34 10.84 1.23
CA GLU A 59 -1.36 11.78 2.35
C GLU A 59 -0.12 11.66 3.23
N GLN A 60 0.29 10.44 3.56
CA GLN A 60 1.51 10.17 4.33
C GLN A 60 2.75 10.72 3.61
N LEU A 61 2.87 10.49 2.30
CA LEU A 61 3.92 11.07 1.45
C LEU A 61 3.97 12.58 1.52
N SER A 62 2.81 13.24 1.42
CA SER A 62 2.72 14.69 1.43
C SER A 62 3.18 15.27 2.76
N ARG A 63 2.74 14.70 3.88
CA ARG A 63 3.14 15.12 5.25
C ARG A 63 4.66 14.97 5.43
N ILE A 64 5.23 13.84 5.00
CA ILE A 64 6.67 13.57 5.12
C ILE A 64 7.50 14.45 4.16
N SER A 65 7.00 14.72 2.95
CA SER A 65 7.66 15.64 2.00
C SER A 65 7.70 17.08 2.51
N LYS A 66 6.65 17.51 3.22
CA LYS A 66 6.60 18.83 3.87
C LYS A 66 7.61 18.90 5.01
N MET A 67 7.59 17.89 5.87
CA MET A 67 8.53 17.72 6.98
C MET A 67 10.00 17.69 6.51
N TYR A 68 10.31 16.98 5.42
CA TYR A 68 11.64 16.97 4.84
C TYR A 68 12.05 18.35 4.37
N ARG A 69 11.18 19.08 3.66
CA ARG A 69 11.42 20.47 3.26
C ARG A 69 11.63 21.41 4.45
N GLU A 70 10.95 21.18 5.57
CA GLU A 70 11.17 21.92 6.81
C GLU A 70 12.53 21.59 7.44
N ILE A 71 12.96 20.32 7.38
CA ILE A 71 14.27 19.86 7.85
C ILE A 71 15.42 20.36 6.93
N THR A 72 15.24 20.37 5.62
CA THR A 72 16.27 20.76 4.64
C THR A 72 16.36 22.25 4.38
N LYS A 73 15.43 23.07 4.89
CA LYS A 73 15.61 24.53 4.91
C LYS A 73 16.88 24.98 5.66
N GLU A 74 17.54 24.09 6.42
CA GLU A 74 18.86 24.34 7.00
C GLU A 74 20.06 23.84 6.17
N LYS A 75 19.85 23.03 5.12
CA LYS A 75 20.93 22.57 4.21
C LYS A 75 20.40 22.41 2.80
N GLU A 76 20.68 23.40 1.96
CA GLU A 76 20.58 23.30 0.51
C GLU A 76 21.52 22.20 0.01
N GLU A 77 21.00 21.02 -0.32
CA GLU A 77 21.47 20.18 -1.43
C GLU A 77 20.54 18.97 -1.57
N ILE A 78 19.82 18.93 -2.70
CA ILE A 78 18.97 17.81 -3.11
C ILE A 78 19.89 16.76 -3.75
N GLU A 79 20.74 16.12 -2.97
CA GLU A 79 21.40 14.86 -3.35
C GLU A 79 20.66 13.76 -2.56
N ASP A 80 19.94 12.79 -3.08
CA ASP A 80 19.49 12.34 -4.40
C ASP A 80 18.05 11.83 -4.12
N VAL A 81 17.06 12.16 -4.95
CA VAL A 81 15.66 11.75 -4.76
C VAL A 81 15.52 10.24 -4.51
N ARG A 82 16.45 9.42 -5.04
CA ARG A 82 16.52 7.97 -4.81
C ARG A 82 16.92 7.58 -3.38
N GLN A 83 17.79 8.34 -2.71
CA GLN A 83 18.13 8.10 -1.30
C GLN A 83 16.93 8.39 -0.40
N LEU A 84 16.21 9.49 -0.68
CA LEU A 84 14.99 9.83 0.03
C LEU A 84 13.90 8.77 -0.17
N LEU A 85 13.73 8.28 -1.41
CA LEU A 85 12.81 7.18 -1.73
C LEU A 85 13.21 5.87 -1.03
N SER A 86 14.51 5.57 -0.91
CA SER A 86 14.98 4.35 -0.24
C SER A 86 14.74 4.40 1.27
N ILE A 87 15.01 5.55 1.91
CA ILE A 87 14.63 5.78 3.32
C ILE A 87 13.10 5.67 3.48
N TYR A 88 12.33 6.22 2.55
CA TYR A 88 10.87 6.19 2.55
C TYR A 88 10.30 4.76 2.43
N ILE A 89 10.85 3.92 1.54
CA ILE A 89 10.48 2.51 1.40
C ILE A 89 10.77 1.75 2.70
N THR A 90 11.97 1.92 3.27
CA THR A 90 12.34 1.25 4.53
C THR A 90 11.46 1.66 5.72
N LEU A 91 11.07 2.93 5.82
CA LEU A 91 10.18 3.39 6.89
C LEU A 91 8.76 2.84 6.77
N LEU A 92 8.28 2.61 5.56
CA LEU A 92 6.94 2.06 5.30
C LEU A 92 6.89 0.54 5.38
N GLU A 93 7.93 -0.15 4.91
CA GLU A 93 7.96 -1.61 4.87
C GLU A 93 8.41 -2.22 6.20
N ASP A 94 9.44 -1.65 6.84
CA ASP A 94 10.12 -2.33 7.95
C ASP A 94 9.78 -1.76 9.34
N VAL A 95 9.34 -0.50 9.44
CA VAL A 95 9.22 0.23 10.72
C VAL A 95 7.80 0.73 11.00
N PHE A 96 7.00 1.03 9.96
CA PHE A 96 5.73 1.74 10.06
C PHE A 96 5.86 3.04 10.90
N GLY A 97 6.94 3.79 10.66
CA GLY A 97 7.42 4.89 11.52
C GLY A 97 7.17 6.29 10.93
N GLY A 98 7.03 7.27 11.83
CA GLY A 98 6.81 8.68 11.48
C GLY A 98 8.09 9.50 11.35
N GLN A 99 7.95 10.82 11.49
CA GLN A 99 9.04 11.80 11.44
C GLN A 99 10.29 11.46 12.26
N PRO A 100 10.19 10.94 13.51
CA PRO A 100 11.37 10.67 14.33
C PRO A 100 12.28 9.58 13.77
N HIS A 101 11.72 8.48 13.27
CA HIS A 101 12.47 7.37 12.66
C HIS A 101 13.26 7.84 11.43
N ALA A 102 12.62 8.63 10.57
CA ALA A 102 13.25 9.21 9.38
C ALA A 102 14.44 10.10 9.73
N LYS A 103 14.28 10.96 10.74
CA LYS A 103 15.33 11.89 11.16
C LYS A 103 16.53 11.15 11.77
N ILE A 104 16.29 10.09 12.57
CA ILE A 104 17.37 9.26 13.15
C ILE A 104 18.18 8.59 12.04
N LEU A 105 17.49 7.92 11.09
CA LEU A 105 18.15 7.27 9.96
C LEU A 105 18.96 8.27 9.13
N TYR A 106 18.40 9.44 8.82
CA TYR A 106 19.12 10.51 8.10
C TYR A 106 20.38 10.98 8.82
N LEU A 107 20.32 11.21 10.14
CA LEU A 107 21.49 11.62 10.93
C LEU A 107 22.59 10.56 10.90
N LEU A 108 22.19 9.30 11.06
CA LEU A 108 23.12 8.17 11.09
C LEU A 108 23.73 7.85 9.72
N HIS A 109 22.99 8.15 8.66
CA HIS A 109 23.43 7.98 7.30
C HIS A 109 24.37 9.11 6.85
N GLY A 110 23.97 10.37 7.07
CA GLY A 110 24.69 11.53 6.57
C GLY A 110 25.85 11.98 7.45
N ALA A 111 25.62 12.13 8.77
CA ALA A 111 26.59 12.79 9.66
C ALA A 111 27.61 11.80 10.25
N LYS A 112 27.14 10.71 10.86
CA LYS A 112 27.99 9.67 11.48
C LYS A 112 27.24 8.35 11.53
N ASN A 113 27.90 7.25 11.16
CA ASN A 113 27.30 5.91 11.27
C ASN A 113 27.09 5.42 12.72
N ILE A 114 27.63 6.15 13.71
CA ILE A 114 27.45 5.91 15.14
C ILE A 114 27.21 7.27 15.80
N MET A 115 26.18 7.38 16.62
CA MET A 115 25.89 8.57 17.42
C MET A 115 25.35 8.16 18.79
N LYS A 116 25.61 8.97 19.82
CA LYS A 116 24.97 8.75 21.12
C LYS A 116 23.49 9.13 21.06
N ARG A 117 22.63 8.43 21.81
CA ARG A 117 21.19 8.75 21.94
C ARG A 117 20.95 10.22 22.27
N LYS A 118 21.77 10.79 23.16
CA LYS A 118 21.68 12.22 23.54
C LYS A 118 21.96 13.15 22.35
N GLU A 119 23.01 12.87 21.58
CA GLU A 119 23.36 13.65 20.38
C GLU A 119 22.25 13.58 19.32
N ILE A 120 21.68 12.38 19.12
CA ILE A 120 20.53 12.17 18.24
C ILE A 120 19.32 12.97 18.74
N THR A 121 19.08 12.99 20.05
CA THR A 121 17.96 13.72 20.64
C THR A 121 18.07 15.23 20.40
N GLU A 122 19.26 15.78 20.62
CA GLU A 122 19.54 17.20 20.39
C GLU A 122 19.43 17.56 18.90
N ALA A 123 20.00 16.75 18.01
CA ALA A 123 20.00 17.01 16.56
C ALA A 123 18.65 16.74 15.89
N ALA A 124 17.85 15.81 16.42
CA ALA A 124 16.56 15.46 15.85
C ALA A 124 15.44 16.40 16.28
N GLY A 125 15.56 17.06 17.44
CA GLY A 125 14.59 18.03 17.93
C GLY A 125 13.30 17.40 18.49
N PHE A 126 13.34 16.13 18.89
CA PHE A 126 12.20 15.43 19.52
C PHE A 126 12.46 15.20 21.00
N GLN A 127 11.38 14.92 21.74
CA GLN A 127 11.48 14.53 23.14
C GLN A 127 12.32 13.25 23.30
N PRO A 128 13.14 13.12 24.37
CA PRO A 128 14.00 11.96 24.59
C PRO A 128 13.25 10.62 24.55
N ALA A 129 12.03 10.57 25.10
CA ALA A 129 11.20 9.35 25.09
C ALA A 129 10.78 8.93 23.67
N VAL A 130 10.49 9.91 22.80
CA VAL A 130 10.14 9.66 21.39
C VAL A 130 11.36 9.10 20.65
N ILE A 131 12.54 9.65 20.90
CA ILE A 131 13.80 9.16 20.32
C ILE A 131 14.10 7.74 20.78
N LEU A 132 14.01 7.48 22.08
CA LEU A 132 14.26 6.15 22.63
C LEU A 132 13.32 5.10 22.03
N LYS A 133 12.01 5.40 21.98
CA LYS A 133 11.04 4.51 21.33
C LYS A 133 11.41 4.27 19.86
N SER A 134 11.74 5.33 19.13
CA SER A 134 12.06 5.24 17.70
C SER A 134 13.34 4.44 17.45
N ILE A 135 14.35 4.55 18.32
CA ILE A 135 15.54 3.70 18.28
C ILE A 135 15.15 2.23 18.45
N HIS A 136 14.32 1.90 19.44
CA HIS A 136 13.87 0.52 19.64
C HIS A 136 13.08 -0.02 18.44
N ASP A 137 12.20 0.78 17.85
CA ASP A 137 11.47 0.41 16.63
C ASP A 137 12.46 0.12 15.46
N LEU A 138 13.49 0.95 15.29
CA LEU A 138 14.54 0.77 14.28
C LEU A 138 15.45 -0.45 14.56
N VAL A 139 15.70 -0.77 15.83
CA VAL A 139 16.42 -1.99 16.25
C VAL A 139 15.60 -3.22 15.89
N ASN A 140 14.29 -3.21 16.17
CA ASN A 140 13.39 -4.30 15.82
C ASN A 140 13.33 -4.52 14.30
N ALA A 141 13.40 -3.44 13.52
CA ALA A 141 13.50 -3.45 12.07
C ALA A 141 14.90 -3.83 11.53
N LYS A 142 15.88 -4.08 12.40
CA LYS A 142 17.28 -4.42 12.05
C LYS A 142 17.97 -3.36 11.18
N LEU A 143 17.65 -2.10 11.41
CA LEU A 143 18.26 -0.96 10.71
C LEU A 143 19.38 -0.33 11.51
N VAL A 144 19.23 -0.33 12.83
CA VAL A 144 20.24 0.13 13.78
C VAL A 144 20.47 -0.91 14.88
N ASP A 145 21.61 -0.80 15.54
CA ASP A 145 21.89 -1.46 16.81
C ASP A 145 21.95 -0.40 17.92
N TYR A 146 21.61 -0.77 19.15
CA TYR A 146 21.60 0.15 20.29
C TYR A 146 22.21 -0.51 21.52
N ASP A 147 23.33 0.05 21.97
CA ASP A 147 24.03 -0.37 23.17
C ASP A 147 23.49 0.41 24.38
N LEU A 148 22.94 -0.31 25.36
CA LEU A 148 22.30 0.28 26.53
C LEU A 148 23.30 0.88 27.54
N GLU A 149 24.55 0.44 27.56
CA GLU A 149 25.56 0.90 28.52
C GLU A 149 26.24 2.18 28.03
N SER A 150 26.65 2.19 26.76
CA SER A 150 27.32 3.32 26.12
C SER A 150 26.36 4.37 25.54
N GLU A 151 25.07 4.00 25.40
CA GLU A 151 24.03 4.74 24.70
C GLU A 151 24.32 5.00 23.21
N GLU A 152 25.19 4.19 22.60
CA GLU A 152 25.52 4.31 21.19
C GLU A 152 24.46 3.67 20.31
N VAL A 153 23.98 4.43 19.33
CA VAL A 153 23.14 3.95 18.24
C VAL A 153 24.00 3.83 17.00
N ARG A 154 24.05 2.64 16.42
CA ARG A 154 24.89 2.31 15.27
C ARG A 154 24.04 1.92 14.08
N LEU A 155 24.28 2.52 12.93
CA LEU A 155 23.68 2.07 11.68
C LEU A 155 24.27 0.71 11.28
N ILE A 156 23.43 -0.32 11.22
CA ILE A 156 23.87 -1.69 10.85
C ILE A 156 23.57 -2.02 9.39
N ARG A 157 22.54 -1.40 8.83
CA ARG A 157 22.18 -1.57 7.42
C ARG A 157 22.16 -0.20 6.76
N ARG A 158 23.02 -0.01 5.76
CA ARG A 158 22.89 1.15 4.89
C ARG A 158 21.72 0.93 3.94
N ILE A 159 20.84 1.92 3.89
CA ILE A 159 19.67 1.98 3.01
C ILE A 159 20.05 2.61 1.64
N TYR A 160 21.30 3.05 1.46
CA TYR A 160 21.90 3.49 0.18
C TYR A 160 23.38 3.09 0.04
#